data_AF-A0A167TTH7-F1
#
_entry.id   AF-A0A167TTH7-F1
#
_cell.length_a   1.000
_cell.length_b   1.000
_cell.length_c   1.000
_cell.angle_alpha   90.00
_cell.angle_beta   90.00
_cell.angle_gamma   90.00
#
_symmetry.space_group_name_H-M   'P 1'
#
loop_
_entity.id
_entity.type
_entity.pdbx_description
1 polymer ?
#
loop_
_entity_poly.entity_id
_entity_poly.type
_entity_poly.pdbx_seq_one_letter_code
_entity_poly.pdbx_strand_id
1 'polypeptide(L)'
;MPGTEAKSLASTIRTLLTPALLLTANPRSLLQLVLQSLSPGRRPAAMINASTLALLNAGSVPMQGVVCAVAVGLLPPSPPSSSSSSAQSPSAPASALVLDPSDVELCNLQGSGCFAFMFSASAARATAASQATDEVLPCEPVFSSWQASPAPFSAEELFSARALARAGAAKVWAAMKDSIGRAPTPDAALFSRPAAPRSAPAKGREDVMWSGSESDSEDEEAHMEI
;
A
#
# COMPACT_ATOMS: atom_id res chain seq x y z
N MET A 1 8.08 -18.75 -13.11
CA MET A 1 7.59 -17.61 -13.92
C MET A 1 7.46 -16.38 -13.03
N PRO A 2 8.45 -15.47 -12.99
CA PRO A 2 8.49 -14.33 -12.05
C PRO A 2 7.37 -13.27 -12.21
N GLY A 3 6.44 -13.42 -13.17
CA GLY A 3 5.33 -12.47 -13.40
C GLY A 3 3.97 -12.85 -12.79
N THR A 4 3.73 -14.13 -12.44
CA THR A 4 2.40 -14.58 -11.98
C THR A 4 2.02 -13.98 -10.62
N GLU A 5 2.96 -13.95 -9.69
CA GLU A 5 2.78 -13.39 -8.35
C GLU A 5 2.61 -11.87 -8.34
N ALA A 6 3.32 -11.16 -9.21
CA ALA A 6 3.14 -9.70 -9.33
C ALA A 6 1.74 -9.38 -9.89
N LYS A 7 1.27 -10.17 -10.86
CA LYS A 7 -0.05 -10.02 -11.45
C LYS A 7 -1.18 -10.38 -10.47
N SER A 8 -1.03 -11.45 -9.69
CA SER A 8 -2.00 -11.83 -8.66
C SER A 8 -2.12 -10.75 -7.58
N LEU A 9 -0.99 -10.18 -7.15
CA LEU A 9 -0.96 -9.09 -6.19
C LEU A 9 -1.57 -7.80 -6.74
N ALA A 10 -1.24 -7.42 -7.97
CA ALA A 10 -1.84 -6.26 -8.63
C ALA A 10 -3.37 -6.42 -8.77
N SER A 11 -3.83 -7.63 -9.11
CA SER A 11 -5.26 -7.95 -9.14
C SER A 11 -5.89 -7.82 -7.75
N THR A 12 -5.22 -8.30 -6.70
CA THR A 12 -5.69 -8.21 -5.31
C THR A 12 -5.84 -6.76 -4.87
N ILE A 13 -4.83 -5.92 -5.12
CA ILE A 13 -4.86 -4.50 -4.79
C ILE A 13 -5.97 -3.78 -5.57
N ARG A 14 -6.13 -4.10 -6.86
CA ARG A 14 -7.23 -3.55 -7.65
C ARG A 14 -8.58 -3.91 -7.05
N THR A 15 -8.81 -5.18 -6.73
CA THR A 15 -10.07 -5.64 -6.10
C THR A 15 -10.31 -4.95 -4.76
N LEU A 16 -9.26 -4.73 -3.97
CA LEU A 16 -9.33 -4.07 -2.67
C LEU A 16 -9.66 -2.58 -2.73
N LEU A 17 -9.03 -1.86 -3.66
CA LEU A 17 -9.18 -0.41 -3.76
C LEU A 17 -10.40 0.01 -4.57
N THR A 18 -10.84 -0.80 -5.54
CA THR A 18 -12.04 -0.50 -6.35
C THR A 18 -13.25 -0.05 -5.52
N PRO A 19 -13.69 -0.76 -4.46
CA PRO A 19 -14.84 -0.32 -3.65
C PRO A 19 -14.57 0.94 -2.82
N ALA A 20 -13.30 1.26 -2.52
CA ALA A 20 -12.94 2.48 -1.81
C ALA A 20 -12.91 3.71 -2.72
N LEU A 21 -12.87 3.54 -4.04
CA LEU A 21 -12.77 4.62 -5.03
C LEU A 21 -14.15 5.02 -5.59
N LEU A 22 -14.42 6.33 -5.62
CA LEU A 22 -15.60 6.89 -6.31
C LEU A 22 -15.33 7.03 -7.81
N LEU A 23 -15.28 5.90 -8.51
CA LEU A 23 -14.97 5.87 -9.95
C LEU A 23 -15.99 6.63 -10.81
N THR A 24 -17.20 6.88 -10.31
CA THR A 24 -18.25 7.65 -11.01
C THR A 24 -18.03 9.16 -10.99
N ALA A 25 -17.19 9.67 -10.09
CA ALA A 25 -17.00 11.11 -9.92
C ALA A 25 -16.16 11.74 -11.05
N ASN A 26 -15.31 10.96 -11.72
CA ASN A 26 -14.46 11.41 -12.82
C ASN A 26 -14.65 10.52 -14.05
N PRO A 27 -15.73 10.68 -14.82
CA PRO A 27 -15.99 9.86 -15.99
C PRO A 27 -14.87 10.03 -17.03
N ARG A 28 -14.42 8.92 -17.63
CA ARG A 28 -13.33 8.86 -18.63
C ARG A 28 -11.95 9.28 -18.09
N SER A 29 -11.71 9.12 -16.79
CA SER A 29 -10.37 9.26 -16.21
C SER A 29 -9.62 7.92 -16.15
N LEU A 30 -8.28 8.00 -16.17
CA LEU A 30 -7.40 6.85 -15.96
C LEU A 30 -6.60 7.07 -14.67
N LEU A 31 -6.70 6.12 -13.74
CA LEU A 31 -5.89 6.08 -12.53
C LEU A 31 -4.75 5.09 -12.73
N GLN A 32 -3.53 5.61 -12.85
CA GLN A 32 -2.33 4.79 -12.95
C GLN A 32 -1.64 4.72 -11.58
N LEU A 33 -1.65 3.52 -10.99
CA LEU A 33 -0.98 3.23 -9.73
C LEU A 33 0.24 2.32 -9.99
N VAL A 34 1.42 2.78 -9.60
CA VAL A 34 2.68 2.03 -9.73
C VAL A 34 3.22 1.74 -8.33
N LEU A 35 3.52 0.49 -8.05
CA LEU A 35 4.05 0.02 -6.77
C LEU A 35 5.42 -0.60 -6.98
N GLN A 36 6.40 -0.13 -6.22
CA GLN A 36 7.76 -0.65 -6.24
C GLN A 36 8.17 -1.06 -4.83
N SER A 37 8.48 -2.35 -4.64
CA SER A 37 9.06 -2.84 -3.39
C SER A 37 10.56 -2.58 -3.41
N LEU A 38 11.05 -1.79 -2.47
CA LEU A 38 12.48 -1.51 -2.30
C LEU A 38 13.16 -2.44 -1.31
N SER A 39 12.39 -3.09 -0.44
CA SER A 39 12.88 -4.09 0.51
C SER A 39 12.74 -5.50 -0.04
N PRO A 40 13.67 -6.41 0.30
CA PRO A 40 13.46 -7.84 0.11
C PRO A 40 12.28 -8.29 0.97
N GLY A 41 11.51 -9.27 0.47
CA GLY A 41 10.31 -9.75 1.13
C GLY A 41 9.03 -9.10 0.57
N ARG A 42 8.07 -9.95 0.19
CA ARG A 42 6.77 -9.50 -0.32
C ARG A 42 5.87 -9.17 0.85
N ARG A 43 5.67 -7.88 1.13
CA ARG A 43 4.73 -7.41 2.17
C ARG A 43 3.47 -6.85 1.51
N PRO A 44 2.46 -7.69 1.19
CA PRO A 44 1.21 -7.23 0.56
C PRO A 44 0.52 -6.16 1.40
N ALA A 45 0.56 -6.26 2.74
CA ALA A 45 0.01 -5.26 3.65
C ALA A 45 0.65 -3.87 3.43
N ALA A 46 1.98 -3.80 3.34
CA ALA A 46 2.70 -2.55 3.10
C ALA A 46 2.36 -1.95 1.72
N MET A 47 2.26 -2.77 0.68
CA MET A 47 1.89 -2.30 -0.66
C MET A 47 0.45 -1.77 -0.72
N ILE A 48 -0.50 -2.43 -0.06
CA ILE A 48 -1.89 -1.94 0.06
C ILE A 48 -1.90 -0.59 0.79
N ASN A 49 -1.22 -0.50 1.94
CA ASN A 49 -1.13 0.74 2.71
C ASN A 49 -0.49 1.89 1.93
N ALA A 50 0.61 1.62 1.21
CA ALA A 50 1.28 2.59 0.37
C ALA A 50 0.38 3.05 -0.79
N SER A 51 -0.39 2.14 -1.37
CA SER A 51 -1.38 2.46 -2.41
C SER A 51 -2.45 3.41 -1.91
N THR A 52 -3.05 3.09 -0.76
CA THR A 52 -4.07 3.95 -0.13
C THR A 52 -3.50 5.33 0.17
N LEU A 53 -2.30 5.39 0.75
CA LEU A 53 -1.66 6.67 1.08
C LEU A 53 -1.32 7.49 -0.17
N ALA A 54 -0.86 6.85 -1.24
CA ALA A 54 -0.58 7.52 -2.51
C ALA A 54 -1.85 8.13 -3.13
N LEU A 55 -2.97 7.40 -3.07
CA LEU A 55 -4.27 7.90 -3.53
C LEU A 55 -4.79 9.07 -2.69
N LEU A 56 -4.62 9.00 -1.36
CA LEU A 56 -4.96 10.10 -0.46
C LEU A 56 -4.09 11.35 -0.72
N ASN A 57 -2.78 11.15 -0.92
CA ASN A 57 -1.85 12.23 -1.21
C ASN A 57 -2.06 12.84 -2.60
N ALA A 58 -2.57 12.07 -3.57
CA ALA A 58 -2.91 12.59 -4.89
C ALA A 58 -4.00 13.67 -4.84
N GLY A 59 -4.91 13.62 -3.85
CA GLY A 59 -5.95 14.63 -3.56
C GLY A 59 -7.04 14.79 -4.63
N SER A 60 -6.79 14.36 -5.86
CA SER A 60 -7.70 14.42 -7.02
C SER A 60 -8.52 13.13 -7.20
N VAL A 61 -8.29 12.12 -6.36
CA VAL A 61 -9.00 10.85 -6.39
C VAL A 61 -10.05 10.82 -5.28
N PRO A 62 -11.34 10.90 -5.60
CA PRO A 62 -12.38 10.84 -4.58
C PRO A 62 -12.48 9.42 -4.01
N MET A 63 -12.38 9.31 -2.68
CA MET A 63 -12.41 8.03 -1.95
C MET A 63 -13.58 8.00 -0.98
N GLN A 64 -14.26 6.86 -0.87
CA GLN A 64 -15.33 6.64 0.13
C GLN A 64 -14.77 6.25 1.51
N GLY A 65 -13.54 5.73 1.55
CA GLY A 65 -12.92 5.24 2.76
C GLY A 65 -11.43 4.95 2.56
N VAL A 66 -10.76 4.63 3.66
CA VAL A 66 -9.33 4.33 3.71
C VAL A 66 -9.17 2.84 3.94
N VAL A 67 -8.46 2.15 3.06
CA VAL A 67 -8.13 0.72 3.22
C VAL A 67 -6.80 0.60 3.95
N CYS A 68 -6.79 -0.07 5.10
CA CYS A 68 -5.60 -0.39 5.87
C CYS A 68 -5.44 -1.91 5.96
N ALA A 69 -4.23 -2.37 5.67
CA ALA A 69 -3.86 -3.77 5.70
C ALA A 69 -2.76 -4.04 6.73
N VAL A 70 -2.80 -5.22 7.35
CA VAL A 70 -1.83 -5.66 8.34
C VAL A 70 -1.50 -7.12 8.14
N ALA A 71 -0.23 -7.46 8.35
CA ALA A 71 0.25 -8.83 8.37
C ALA A 71 0.15 -9.39 9.80
N VAL A 72 -0.31 -10.63 9.93
CA VAL A 72 -0.34 -11.35 11.20
C VAL A 72 0.36 -12.68 11.01
N GLY A 73 1.22 -13.03 11.97
CA GLY A 73 1.93 -14.29 12.02
C GLY A 73 1.51 -15.11 13.24
N LEU A 74 1.63 -16.42 13.13
CA LEU A 74 1.51 -17.39 14.21
C LEU A 74 2.89 -17.98 14.46
N LEU A 75 3.46 -17.73 15.64
CA LEU A 75 4.72 -18.29 16.08
C LEU A 75 4.50 -19.61 16.83
N PRO A 76 5.42 -20.58 16.67
CA PRO A 76 5.41 -21.78 17.47
C PRO A 76 5.57 -21.40 18.96
N PRO A 77 5.04 -22.22 19.88
CA PRO A 77 5.25 -21.99 21.29
C PRO A 77 6.75 -22.02 21.61
N SER A 78 7.29 -20.91 22.10
CA SER A 78 8.68 -20.85 22.54
C SER A 78 8.86 -21.71 23.79
N PRO A 79 9.99 -22.43 23.95
CA PRO A 79 10.34 -23.02 25.24
C PRO A 79 10.40 -21.91 26.31
N PRO A 80 10.10 -22.21 27.59
CA PRO A 80 9.95 -21.21 28.64
C PRO A 80 11.25 -20.44 28.88
N SER A 81 11.41 -19.31 28.18
CA SER A 81 12.46 -18.35 28.43
C SER A 81 12.03 -17.47 29.59
N SER A 82 12.72 -17.67 30.71
CA SER A 82 12.63 -16.94 31.97
C SER A 82 12.74 -15.42 31.77
N SER A 83 11.64 -14.68 31.67
CA SER A 83 11.59 -13.23 32.01
C SER A 83 10.25 -12.49 31.86
N SER A 84 9.10 -13.12 31.61
CA SER A 84 7.80 -12.43 31.71
C SER A 84 6.99 -12.89 32.93
N SER A 85 7.19 -12.17 34.03
CA SER A 85 6.36 -12.22 35.22
C SER A 85 5.01 -11.55 34.96
N SER A 86 4.03 -12.33 34.51
CA SER A 86 2.61 -12.00 34.73
C SER A 86 1.84 -13.30 34.87
N ALA A 87 1.36 -13.52 36.08
CA ALA A 87 0.70 -14.74 36.52
C ALA A 87 -0.61 -15.02 35.75
N GLN A 88 -0.92 -16.32 35.65
CA GLN A 88 -2.21 -16.97 35.35
C GLN A 88 -2.48 -17.40 33.90
N SER A 89 -2.17 -18.67 33.59
CA SER A 89 -3.17 -19.73 33.34
C SER A 89 -2.47 -21.06 32.92
N PRO A 90 -2.88 -22.24 33.42
CA PRO A 90 -2.30 -23.52 33.06
C PRO A 90 -3.08 -24.14 31.87
N SER A 91 -2.76 -23.74 30.64
CA SER A 91 -3.43 -24.33 29.47
C SER A 91 -2.52 -24.37 28.24
N ALA A 92 -1.81 -25.49 28.06
CA ALA A 92 -1.08 -25.89 26.85
C ALA A 92 -0.04 -24.88 26.31
N PRO A 93 0.97 -25.31 25.54
CA PRO A 93 1.88 -24.39 24.88
C PRO A 93 1.12 -23.70 23.72
N ALA A 94 0.37 -22.63 24.03
CA ALA A 94 -0.42 -21.90 23.06
C ALA A 94 0.49 -21.15 22.08
N SER A 95 0.31 -21.39 20.79
CA SER A 95 0.98 -20.66 19.71
C SER A 95 0.71 -19.16 19.85
N ALA A 96 1.74 -18.33 19.64
CA ALA A 96 1.64 -16.88 19.87
C ALA A 96 1.30 -16.14 18.57
N LEU A 97 0.26 -15.31 18.58
CA LEU A 97 -0.08 -14.43 17.46
C LEU A 97 0.71 -13.12 17.53
N VAL A 98 1.39 -12.76 16.44
CA VAL A 98 2.21 -11.55 16.30
C VAL A 98 1.66 -10.66 15.19
N LEU A 99 1.65 -9.34 15.44
CA LEU A 99 1.31 -8.31 14.47
C LEU A 99 2.58 -7.80 13.78
N ASP A 100 2.58 -7.70 12.45
CA ASP A 100 3.72 -7.27 11.62
C ASP A 100 5.02 -8.04 11.93
N PRO A 101 5.05 -9.36 11.64
CA PRO A 101 6.22 -10.19 11.94
C PRO A 101 7.48 -9.67 11.21
N SER A 102 8.58 -9.62 11.95
CA SER A 102 9.91 -9.27 11.43
C SER A 102 10.46 -10.35 10.49
N ASP A 103 11.51 -10.04 9.72
CA ASP A 103 12.10 -11.00 8.78
C ASP A 103 12.68 -12.24 9.48
N VAL A 104 13.08 -12.12 10.75
CA VAL A 104 13.55 -13.25 11.59
C VAL A 104 12.37 -14.13 12.03
N GLU A 105 11.24 -13.51 12.37
CA GLU A 105 10.02 -14.22 12.78
C GLU A 105 9.36 -14.90 11.60
N LEU A 106 9.37 -14.28 10.41
CA LEU A 106 8.83 -14.81 9.16
C LEU A 106 9.37 -16.21 8.82
N CYS A 107 10.64 -16.49 9.13
CA CYS A 107 11.24 -17.80 8.92
C CYS A 107 10.71 -18.90 9.85
N ASN A 108 10.13 -18.52 11.00
CA ASN A 108 9.68 -19.42 12.05
C ASN A 108 8.15 -19.50 12.17
N LEU A 109 7.40 -18.82 11.29
CA LEU A 109 5.94 -18.81 11.36
C LEU A 109 5.34 -20.18 11.01
N GLN A 110 4.43 -20.66 11.85
CA GLN A 110 3.54 -21.78 11.57
C GLN A 110 2.30 -21.36 10.76
N GLY A 111 2.02 -20.07 10.72
CA GLY A 111 0.93 -19.51 9.96
C GLY A 111 1.15 -18.03 9.70
N SER A 112 0.70 -17.55 8.56
CA SER A 112 0.76 -16.14 8.24
C SER A 112 -0.45 -15.72 7.42
N GLY A 113 -0.85 -14.47 7.58
CA GLY A 113 -1.96 -13.92 6.83
C GLY A 113 -1.86 -12.42 6.66
N CYS A 114 -2.54 -11.93 5.63
CA CYS A 114 -2.74 -10.52 5.37
C CYS A 114 -4.22 -10.21 5.47
N PHE A 115 -4.57 -9.26 6.34
CA PHE A 115 -5.94 -8.81 6.53
C PHE A 115 -6.03 -7.35 6.12
N ALA A 116 -7.08 -6.99 5.40
CA ALA A 116 -7.35 -5.60 5.07
C ALA A 116 -8.76 -5.19 5.50
N PHE A 117 -8.85 -3.99 6.04
CA PHE A 117 -10.07 -3.39 6.55
C PHE A 117 -10.27 -2.02 5.91
N MET A 118 -11.50 -1.70 5.56
CA MET A 118 -11.91 -0.40 5.08
C MET A 118 -12.52 0.41 6.22
N PHE A 119 -11.96 1.58 6.47
CA PHE A 119 -12.45 2.57 7.41
C PHE A 119 -13.22 3.63 6.63
N SER A 120 -14.52 3.75 6.88
CA SER A 120 -15.37 4.75 6.22
C SER A 120 -16.46 5.27 7.15
N ALA A 121 -16.94 6.49 6.90
CA ALA A 121 -18.08 7.04 7.62
C ALA A 121 -19.38 6.25 7.34
N SER A 122 -19.46 5.58 6.18
CA SER A 122 -20.59 4.69 5.86
C SER A 122 -20.56 3.41 6.69
N ALA A 123 -19.38 2.83 6.93
CA ALA A 123 -19.24 1.70 7.85
C ALA A 123 -19.70 2.05 9.27
N ALA A 124 -19.55 3.32 9.68
CA ALA A 124 -20.05 3.81 10.96
C ALA A 124 -21.55 3.81 11.11
N ARG A 125 -22.27 4.14 10.05
CA ARG A 125 -23.73 4.14 10.08
C ARG A 125 -24.30 2.72 10.11
N ALA A 126 -23.62 1.76 9.49
CA ALA A 126 -24.03 0.35 9.50
C ALA A 126 -23.82 -0.32 10.88
N THR A 127 -22.79 0.07 11.62
CA THR A 127 -22.44 -0.50 12.94
C THR A 127 -23.07 0.23 14.11
N ALA A 128 -23.40 1.53 13.97
CA ALA A 128 -24.16 2.28 14.98
C ALA A 128 -25.58 1.72 15.23
N ALA A 129 -26.11 0.92 14.31
CA ALA A 129 -27.36 0.17 14.51
C ALA A 129 -27.19 -1.05 15.45
N SER A 130 -25.97 -1.48 15.76
CA SER A 130 -25.71 -2.81 16.32
C SER A 130 -25.00 -2.87 17.67
N GLN A 131 -24.35 -1.83 18.20
CA GLN A 131 -24.01 -1.65 19.64
C GLN A 131 -23.00 -0.51 19.85
N ALA A 132 -23.29 0.36 20.81
CA ALA A 132 -22.45 1.44 21.28
C ALA A 132 -21.64 1.01 22.50
N THR A 133 -20.42 0.50 22.28
CA THR A 133 -19.37 0.45 23.30
C THR A 133 -18.02 0.32 22.60
N ASP A 134 -17.09 1.16 23.01
CA ASP A 134 -15.66 1.19 22.68
C ASP A 134 -15.25 2.02 21.44
N GLU A 135 -14.22 2.85 21.61
CA GLU A 135 -13.68 3.87 20.68
C GLU A 135 -13.07 3.28 19.38
N VAL A 136 -13.44 2.07 19.00
CA VAL A 136 -12.92 1.43 17.80
C VAL A 136 -13.75 1.88 16.62
N LEU A 137 -13.13 2.67 15.74
CA LEU A 137 -13.78 3.11 14.52
C LEU A 137 -14.32 1.92 13.73
N PRO A 138 -15.52 2.09 13.16
CA PRO A 138 -16.22 1.02 12.48
C PRO A 138 -15.51 0.70 11.18
N CYS A 139 -15.04 -0.54 11.08
CA CYS A 139 -14.24 -1.03 9.98
C CYS A 139 -14.90 -2.25 9.33
N GLU A 140 -14.93 -2.25 8.00
CA GLU A 140 -15.43 -3.38 7.22
C GLU A 140 -14.26 -4.25 6.75
N PRO A 141 -14.29 -5.57 6.97
CA PRO A 141 -13.28 -6.48 6.45
C PRO A 141 -13.42 -6.63 4.93
N VAL A 142 -12.43 -6.17 4.17
CA VAL A 142 -12.45 -6.21 2.69
C VAL A 142 -11.61 -7.35 2.11
N PHE A 143 -10.65 -7.86 2.88
CA PHE A 143 -9.81 -8.99 2.46
C PHE A 143 -9.22 -9.73 3.65
N SER A 144 -9.08 -11.03 3.48
CA SER A 144 -8.32 -11.89 4.39
C SER A 144 -7.68 -13.00 3.59
N SER A 145 -6.36 -13.09 3.65
CA SER A 145 -5.63 -14.31 3.32
C SER A 145 -5.05 -14.89 4.60
N TRP A 146 -5.22 -16.18 4.82
CA TRP A 146 -4.59 -16.90 5.92
C TRP A 146 -4.02 -18.20 5.38
N GLN A 147 -2.76 -18.46 5.68
CA GLN A 147 -2.04 -19.66 5.29
C GLN A 147 -1.47 -20.27 6.56
N ALA A 148 -1.93 -21.45 6.94
CA ALA A 148 -1.34 -22.26 7.99
C ALA A 148 -0.42 -23.29 7.34
N SER A 149 0.83 -23.35 7.79
CA SER A 149 1.85 -24.31 7.34
C SER A 149 2.86 -24.50 8.49
N PRO A 150 2.93 -25.66 9.18
CA PRO A 150 2.42 -26.99 8.81
C PRO A 150 1.16 -27.47 9.57
N ALA A 151 0.59 -26.65 10.45
CA ALA A 151 -0.51 -27.05 11.34
C ALA A 151 -1.88 -27.07 10.61
N PRO A 152 -2.85 -27.89 11.09
CA PRO A 152 -4.21 -27.85 10.56
C PRO A 152 -4.84 -26.49 10.81
N PHE A 153 -5.61 -26.00 9.83
CA PHE A 153 -6.37 -24.77 9.93
C PHE A 153 -7.31 -24.82 11.14
N SER A 154 -7.09 -23.96 12.13
CA SER A 154 -8.03 -23.79 13.23
C SER A 154 -8.86 -22.52 13.04
N ALA A 155 -10.18 -22.65 13.17
CA ALA A 155 -11.10 -21.51 13.05
C ALA A 155 -10.91 -20.50 14.19
N GLU A 156 -10.51 -20.98 15.37
CA GLU A 156 -10.26 -20.15 16.55
C GLU A 156 -9.03 -19.25 16.37
N GLU A 157 -7.93 -19.77 15.78
CA GLU A 157 -6.77 -18.94 15.45
C GLU A 157 -7.12 -17.92 14.38
N LEU A 158 -7.89 -18.27 13.35
CA LEU A 158 -8.31 -17.30 12.34
C LEU A 158 -9.15 -16.18 12.95
N PHE A 159 -10.07 -16.51 13.87
CA PHE A 159 -10.89 -15.52 14.56
C PHE A 159 -10.03 -14.60 15.43
N SER A 160 -9.09 -15.17 16.19
CA SER A 160 -8.16 -14.43 17.05
C SER A 160 -7.20 -13.56 16.23
N ALA A 161 -6.67 -14.09 15.13
CA ALA A 161 -5.81 -13.38 14.19
C ALA A 161 -6.56 -12.20 13.54
N ARG A 162 -7.83 -12.38 13.18
CA ARG A 162 -8.67 -11.32 12.62
C ARG A 162 -8.96 -10.23 13.65
N ALA A 163 -9.20 -10.59 14.91
CA ALA A 163 -9.39 -9.62 15.99
C ALA A 163 -8.11 -8.80 16.23
N LEU A 164 -6.95 -9.46 16.28
CA LEU A 164 -5.65 -8.81 16.39
C LEU A 164 -5.37 -7.90 15.19
N ALA A 165 -5.63 -8.38 13.97
CA ALA A 165 -5.45 -7.62 12.75
C ALA A 165 -6.35 -6.38 12.70
N ARG A 166 -7.59 -6.47 13.19
CA ARG A 166 -8.50 -5.33 13.28
C ARG A 166 -7.93 -4.23 14.18
N ALA A 167 -7.45 -4.59 15.37
CA ALA A 167 -6.82 -3.65 16.29
C ALA A 167 -5.55 -3.02 15.69
N GLY A 168 -4.73 -3.82 14.99
CA GLY A 168 -3.57 -3.32 14.26
C GLY A 168 -3.94 -2.36 13.13
N ALA A 169 -4.99 -2.67 12.37
CA ALA A 169 -5.43 -1.85 11.24
C ALA A 169 -5.94 -0.49 11.71
N ALA A 170 -6.61 -0.43 12.86
CA ALA A 170 -7.03 0.83 13.48
C ALA A 170 -5.82 1.72 13.85
N LYS A 171 -4.73 1.14 14.35
CA LYS A 171 -3.48 1.88 14.63
C LYS A 171 -2.84 2.40 13.35
N VAL A 172 -2.80 1.58 12.29
CA VAL A 172 -2.29 2.01 10.97
C VAL A 172 -3.13 3.16 10.41
N TRP A 173 -4.45 3.06 10.51
CA TRP A 173 -5.37 4.13 10.09
C TRP A 173 -5.11 5.43 10.85
N ALA A 174 -4.96 5.37 12.17
CA ALA A 174 -4.65 6.54 13.00
C ALA A 174 -3.31 7.18 12.57
N ALA A 175 -2.27 6.36 12.37
CA ALA A 175 -0.97 6.84 11.91
C ALA A 175 -1.04 7.47 10.50
N MET A 176 -1.84 6.91 9.59
CA MET A 176 -2.08 7.50 8.26
C MET A 176 -2.76 8.87 8.37
N LYS A 177 -3.78 8.98 9.22
CA LYS A 177 -4.51 10.24 9.45
C LYS A 177 -3.58 11.31 10.02
N ASP A 178 -2.76 10.95 11.00
CA ASP A 178 -1.77 11.86 11.58
C ASP A 178 -0.72 12.30 10.55
N SER A 179 -0.30 11.39 9.67
CA SER A 179 0.68 11.69 8.62
C SER A 179 0.15 12.66 7.56
N ILE A 180 -1.13 12.54 7.18
CA ILE A 180 -1.77 13.45 6.23
C ILE A 180 -2.04 14.81 6.88
N GLY A 181 -2.51 14.83 8.13
CA GLY A 181 -2.77 16.07 8.87
C GLY A 181 -1.51 16.88 9.16
N ARG A 182 -0.34 16.22 9.23
CA ARG A 182 0.96 16.84 9.46
C ARG A 182 1.72 17.15 8.17
N ALA A 183 1.24 16.74 6.99
CA ALA A 183 1.90 17.06 5.74
C ALA A 183 2.05 18.58 5.63
N PRO A 184 3.28 19.13 5.72
CA PRO A 184 3.46 20.56 5.59
C PRO A 184 2.96 20.94 4.20
N THR A 185 2.19 22.04 4.12
CA THR A 185 2.01 22.76 2.86
C THR A 185 3.36 22.79 2.14
N PRO A 186 3.48 22.28 0.91
CA PRO A 186 4.75 22.31 0.21
C PRO A 186 5.19 23.76 0.16
N ASP A 187 6.23 24.04 0.93
CA ASP A 187 6.83 25.36 1.00
C ASP A 187 7.17 25.77 -0.43
N ALA A 188 6.84 27.02 -0.73
CA ALA A 188 7.05 27.73 -1.97
C ALA A 188 8.55 27.90 -2.33
N ALA A 189 9.44 27.07 -1.77
CA ALA A 189 10.88 27.18 -1.81
C ALA A 189 11.58 26.25 -2.82
N LEU A 190 10.93 25.19 -3.33
CA LEU A 190 11.55 24.28 -4.32
C LEU A 190 11.25 24.64 -5.79
N PHE A 191 10.32 25.55 -6.06
CA PHE A 191 10.07 26.10 -7.40
C PHE A 191 10.51 27.56 -7.58
N SER A 192 10.96 28.24 -6.52
CA SER A 192 11.69 29.51 -6.66
C SER A 192 13.14 29.23 -7.05
N ARG A 193 13.35 28.75 -8.27
CA ARG A 193 14.66 28.90 -8.92
C ARG A 193 14.88 30.41 -9.06
N PRO A 194 15.90 31.03 -8.43
CA PRO A 194 16.20 32.42 -8.72
C PRO A 194 16.47 32.52 -10.22
N ALA A 195 15.61 33.27 -10.91
CA ALA A 195 15.86 33.64 -12.29
C ALA A 195 17.20 34.37 -12.31
N ALA A 196 18.23 33.75 -12.88
CA ALA A 196 19.49 34.41 -13.13
C ALA A 196 19.19 35.70 -13.92
N PRO A 197 19.82 36.83 -13.56
CA PRO A 197 19.60 38.09 -14.27
C PRO A 197 19.99 37.90 -15.73
N ARG A 198 19.01 38.08 -16.63
CA ARG A 198 19.22 38.18 -18.07
C ARG A 198 20.16 39.35 -18.32
N SER A 199 21.41 39.07 -18.67
CA SER A 199 22.30 40.06 -19.27
C SER A 199 21.72 40.49 -20.62
N ALA A 200 21.64 41.81 -20.81
CA ALA A 200 21.19 42.45 -22.04
C ALA A 200 22.12 42.12 -23.23
N PRO A 201 21.62 42.20 -24.48
CA PRO A 201 22.34 41.76 -25.67
C PRO A 201 23.48 42.73 -26.03
N ALA A 202 24.70 42.19 -26.13
CA ALA A 202 25.82 42.87 -26.76
C ALA A 202 25.66 42.82 -28.29
N LYS A 203 25.80 43.99 -28.88
CA LYS A 203 25.66 44.32 -30.31
C LYS A 203 26.99 44.02 -31.03
N GLY A 204 26.95 43.27 -32.12
CA GLY A 204 28.06 43.03 -33.07
C GLY A 204 27.85 41.68 -33.74
N ARG A 205 27.37 41.59 -34.99
CA ARG A 205 28.16 41.70 -36.25
C ARG A 205 29.36 40.75 -36.13
N GLU A 206 29.51 39.67 -36.90
CA GLU A 206 29.69 39.68 -38.36
C GLU A 206 29.27 38.35 -39.03
N ASP A 207 29.12 38.45 -40.35
CA ASP A 207 28.67 37.48 -41.34
C ASP A 207 29.45 36.16 -41.38
N VAL A 208 28.77 35.01 -41.46
CA VAL A 208 29.23 33.88 -42.30
C VAL A 208 28.03 33.16 -42.91
N MET A 209 27.98 33.32 -44.22
CA MET A 209 27.20 32.66 -45.25
C MET A 209 27.53 31.15 -45.28
N TRP A 210 26.53 30.28 -45.15
CA TRP A 210 26.65 28.89 -45.65
C TRP A 210 25.36 28.51 -46.38
N SER A 211 25.51 28.43 -47.70
CA SER A 211 24.50 27.99 -48.67
C SER A 211 24.54 26.48 -48.85
N GLY A 212 23.37 25.92 -49.19
CA GLY A 212 23.26 24.61 -49.84
C GLY A 212 23.08 23.46 -48.86
N SER A 213 22.19 22.51 -49.09
CA SER A 213 21.40 22.23 -50.30
C SER A 213 20.35 21.19 -49.90
N GLU A 214 19.12 21.37 -50.39
CA GLU A 214 18.12 20.31 -50.48
C GLU A 214 18.71 19.13 -51.25
N SER A 215 18.50 17.92 -50.75
CA SER A 215 18.64 16.69 -51.52
C SER A 215 17.60 15.71 -50.99
N ASP A 216 16.51 15.73 -51.71
CA ASP A 216 15.47 14.71 -51.81
C ASP A 216 16.12 13.39 -52.27
N SER A 217 15.79 12.28 -51.61
CA SER A 217 16.04 10.94 -52.14
C SER A 217 15.01 9.98 -51.53
N GLU A 218 13.90 9.84 -52.24
CA GLU A 218 13.11 8.61 -52.31
C GLU A 218 14.03 7.49 -52.82
N ASP A 219 14.10 6.36 -52.11
CA ASP A 219 14.54 5.08 -52.67
C ASP A 219 13.86 3.93 -51.92
N GLU A 220 12.90 3.35 -52.63
CA GLU A 220 12.57 1.93 -52.83
C GLU A 220 13.06 0.84 -51.84
N GLU A 221 12.07 0.04 -51.41
CA GLU A 221 11.98 -1.42 -51.65
C GLU A 221 13.17 -2.34 -51.31
N ALA A 222 12.96 -3.26 -50.34
CA ALA A 222 13.26 -4.69 -50.54
C ALA A 222 12.73 -5.58 -49.40
N HIS A 223 11.88 -6.52 -49.79
CA HIS A 223 11.77 -7.89 -49.27
C HIS A 223 13.05 -8.46 -48.62
N MET A 224 12.94 -9.14 -47.48
CA MET A 224 13.09 -10.60 -47.41
C MET A 224 12.82 -11.17 -46.00
N GLU A 225 12.19 -12.33 -46.01
CA GLU A 225 12.00 -13.32 -44.93
C GLU A 225 13.32 -13.65 -44.21
N ILE A 226 13.28 -14.07 -42.92
CA ILE A 226 13.24 -15.46 -42.42
C ILE A 226 12.64 -15.42 -41.00
#